data_AF-A0A2J8N466-F1
#
_entry.id   AF-A0A2J8N466-F1
#
_cell.length_a   1.000
_cell.length_b   1.000
_cell.length_c   1.000
_cell.angle_alpha   90.00
_cell.angle_beta   90.00
_cell.angle_gamma   90.00
#
_symmetry.space_group_name_H-M   'P 1'
#
loop_
_entity.id
_entity.type
_entity.pdbx_description
1 polymer ?
#
loop_
_entity_poly.entity_id
_entity_poly.type
_entity_poly.pdbx_seq_one_letter_code
_entity_poly.pdbx_strand_id
1 'polypeptide(L)'
;MEPNSLRTKVPAFLSDLGKATLRGIRKCPRCGTYNGTRGLSCKNKTCGTIFRYGARKQPSVEAVKIITGSDLQVYSVRQRDRGPDYRCFVELGVSETTIQTVDGTIITQLSSGRCYVPSCLKAATQGVVENQCQHIKLAVNCQAEATPLTLKSSVLNAM
;
A
#
# COMPACT_ATOMS: atom_id res chain seq x y z
N MET A 1 -19.79 27.52 -65.28
CA MET A 1 -19.57 26.06 -65.36
C MET A 1 -18.83 25.64 -64.11
N GLU A 2 -19.53 24.93 -63.22
CA GLU A 2 -19.08 24.54 -61.88
C GLU A 2 -17.92 23.52 -61.92
N PRO A 3 -16.95 23.59 -60.98
CA PRO A 3 -15.88 22.60 -60.89
C PRO A 3 -16.38 21.29 -60.26
N ASN A 4 -16.15 20.20 -60.98
CA ASN A 4 -16.54 18.83 -60.62
C ASN A 4 -15.66 18.31 -59.46
N SER A 5 -16.13 18.44 -58.22
CA SER A 5 -15.49 17.85 -57.03
C SER A 5 -16.01 16.43 -56.80
N LEU A 6 -15.39 15.45 -57.47
CA LEU A 6 -15.62 14.02 -57.21
C LEU A 6 -14.93 13.62 -55.89
N ARG A 7 -15.45 14.09 -54.75
CA ARG A 7 -15.20 13.44 -53.46
C ARG A 7 -15.97 12.13 -53.45
N THR A 8 -15.27 11.02 -53.59
CA THR A 8 -15.81 9.68 -53.39
C THR A 8 -16.48 9.66 -52.01
N LYS A 9 -17.81 9.69 -51.98
CA LYS A 9 -18.59 9.64 -50.75
C LYS A 9 -18.28 8.30 -50.11
N VAL A 10 -17.53 8.32 -49.01
CA VAL A 10 -17.29 7.12 -48.21
C VAL A 10 -18.66 6.50 -47.92
N PRO A 11 -18.92 5.25 -48.33
CA PRO A 11 -20.18 4.59 -48.08
C PRO A 11 -20.60 4.73 -46.61
N ALA A 12 -21.88 4.99 -46.33
CA ALA A 12 -22.35 5.31 -44.98
C ALA A 12 -21.94 4.26 -43.92
N PHE A 13 -21.86 2.99 -44.30
CA PHE A 13 -21.44 1.89 -43.42
C PHE A 13 -19.95 1.94 -43.01
N LEU A 14 -19.13 2.68 -43.75
CA LEU A 14 -17.70 2.90 -43.48
C LEU A 14 -17.44 4.23 -42.77
N SER A 15 -18.48 5.03 -42.50
CA SER A 15 -18.34 6.37 -41.93
C SER A 15 -17.76 6.41 -40.51
N ASP A 16 -17.74 5.26 -39.82
CA ASP A 16 -17.21 5.09 -38.46
C ASP A 16 -15.86 4.37 -38.39
N LEU A 17 -15.30 3.94 -39.53
CA LEU A 17 -13.96 3.35 -39.54
C LEU A 17 -12.90 4.38 -39.10
N GLY A 18 -12.02 3.96 -38.20
CA GLY A 18 -10.99 4.81 -37.62
C GLY A 18 -11.45 5.70 -36.46
N LYS A 19 -12.76 5.79 -36.17
CA LYS A 19 -13.25 6.49 -34.97
C LYS A 19 -12.89 5.71 -33.71
N ALA A 20 -12.64 6.44 -32.62
CA ALA A 20 -12.33 5.84 -31.33
C ALA A 20 -13.49 4.99 -30.83
N THR A 21 -13.34 3.67 -30.90
CA THR A 21 -14.33 2.74 -30.35
C THR A 21 -14.09 2.58 -28.85
N LEU A 22 -15.16 2.49 -28.04
CA LEU A 22 -15.07 2.13 -26.61
C LEU A 22 -14.74 0.63 -26.41
N ARG A 23 -14.17 -0.03 -27.43
CA ARG A 23 -13.73 -1.41 -27.36
C ARG A 23 -12.47 -1.49 -26.52
N GLY A 24 -12.42 -2.47 -25.61
CA GLY A 24 -11.24 -2.70 -24.79
C GLY A 24 -11.09 -1.75 -23.59
N ILE A 25 -12.10 -0.93 -23.28
CA ILE A 25 -12.17 -0.15 -22.05
C ILE A 25 -13.30 -0.64 -21.13
N ARG A 26 -13.17 -0.44 -19.81
CA ARG A 26 -14.17 -0.73 -18.77
C ARG A 26 -14.14 0.34 -17.69
N LYS A 27 -15.26 0.55 -16.97
CA LYS A 27 -15.29 1.40 -15.78
C LYS A 27 -14.71 0.65 -14.57
N CYS A 28 -13.97 1.36 -13.72
CA CYS A 28 -13.55 0.83 -12.42
C CYS A 28 -14.80 0.63 -11.54
N PRO A 29 -15.00 -0.55 -10.93
CA PRO A 29 -16.17 -0.79 -10.07
C PRO A 29 -16.14 0.02 -8.77
N ARG A 30 -14.97 0.56 -8.37
CA ARG A 30 -14.84 1.39 -7.17
C ARG A 30 -15.02 2.89 -7.42
N CYS A 31 -14.37 3.43 -8.46
CA CYS A 31 -14.29 4.89 -8.66
C CYS A 31 -14.81 5.37 -10.02
N GLY A 32 -15.36 4.48 -10.86
CA GLY A 32 -15.94 4.83 -12.16
C GLY A 32 -14.94 5.20 -13.25
N THR A 33 -13.66 5.43 -12.93
CA THR A 33 -12.60 5.77 -13.92
C THR A 33 -12.53 4.76 -15.05
N TYR A 34 -12.43 5.23 -16.30
CA TYR A 34 -12.24 4.36 -17.45
C TYR A 34 -10.82 3.77 -17.50
N ASN A 35 -10.76 2.45 -17.66
CA ASN A 35 -9.55 1.65 -17.62
C ASN A 35 -9.49 0.72 -18.82
N GLY A 36 -8.29 0.32 -19.24
CA GLY A 36 -8.14 -0.77 -20.19
C GLY A 36 -8.66 -2.09 -19.61
N THR A 37 -9.32 -2.90 -20.43
CA THR A 37 -9.79 -4.27 -20.06
C THR A 37 -8.63 -5.20 -19.68
N ARG A 38 -7.45 -4.98 -20.28
CA ARG A 38 -6.20 -5.69 -19.94
C ARG A 38 -5.39 -5.05 -18.81
N GLY A 39 -5.84 -3.90 -18.28
CA GLY A 39 -5.16 -3.23 -17.17
C GLY A 39 -5.17 -4.10 -15.90
N LEU A 40 -4.04 -4.13 -15.19
CA LEU A 40 -3.89 -4.87 -13.93
C LEU A 40 -4.49 -4.11 -12.74
N SER A 41 -4.48 -2.79 -12.77
CA SER A 41 -5.01 -1.91 -11.72
C SER A 41 -5.66 -0.66 -12.30
N CYS A 42 -6.40 0.05 -11.45
CA CYS A 42 -7.07 1.29 -11.80
C CYS A 42 -6.05 2.38 -12.10
N LYS A 43 -6.25 3.08 -13.22
CA LYS A 43 -5.47 4.23 -13.68
C LYS A 43 -5.55 5.41 -12.70
N ASN A 44 -6.63 5.50 -11.91
CA ASN A 44 -6.70 6.45 -10.82
C ASN A 44 -5.81 6.01 -9.64
N LYS A 45 -4.69 6.70 -9.44
CA LYS A 45 -3.70 6.43 -8.38
C LYS A 45 -4.29 6.51 -6.96
N THR A 46 -5.28 7.36 -6.72
CA THR A 46 -5.91 7.49 -5.39
C THR A 46 -6.90 6.35 -5.10
N CYS A 47 -7.48 5.75 -6.14
CA CYS A 47 -8.41 4.62 -6.02
C CYS A 47 -7.72 3.31 -5.64
N GLY A 48 -6.61 3.00 -6.33
CA GLY A 48 -5.79 1.81 -6.07
C GLY A 48 -6.45 0.45 -6.32
N THR A 49 -7.65 0.38 -6.90
CA THR A 49 -8.34 -0.90 -7.18
C THR A 49 -7.50 -1.75 -8.13
N ILE A 50 -7.35 -3.04 -7.81
CA ILE A 50 -6.63 -4.03 -8.63
C ILE A 50 -7.63 -4.96 -9.29
N PHE A 51 -7.49 -5.14 -10.60
CA PHE A 51 -8.40 -5.95 -11.40
C PHE A 51 -7.90 -7.36 -11.67
N ARG A 52 -6.58 -7.54 -11.78
CA ARG A 52 -5.91 -8.84 -12.01
C ARG A 52 -4.55 -8.81 -11.35
N TYR A 53 -4.15 -9.94 -10.77
CA TYR A 53 -2.78 -10.13 -10.33
C TYR A 53 -1.94 -10.56 -11.52
N GLY A 54 -0.87 -9.83 -11.80
CA GLY A 54 0.16 -10.34 -12.71
C GLY A 54 0.83 -11.53 -12.03
N ALA A 55 1.19 -12.55 -12.81
CA ALA A 55 2.03 -13.64 -12.32
C ALA A 55 3.46 -13.12 -12.06
N ARG A 56 3.69 -12.35 -10.99
CA ARG A 56 5.06 -11.96 -10.57
C ARG A 56 5.21 -11.86 -9.05
N LYS A 57 6.19 -12.65 -8.61
CA LYS A 57 6.94 -12.74 -7.36
C LYS A 57 6.16 -12.96 -6.06
N GLN A 58 6.71 -13.89 -5.28
CA GLN A 58 6.38 -14.23 -3.90
C GLN A 58 6.00 -12.98 -3.10
N PRO A 59 4.96 -13.04 -2.24
CA PRO A 59 4.62 -11.92 -1.38
C PRO A 59 5.88 -11.51 -0.60
N SER A 60 6.31 -10.25 -0.80
CA SER A 60 7.34 -9.63 0.03
C SER A 60 6.89 -9.74 1.49
N VAL A 61 7.80 -10.15 2.38
CA VAL A 61 7.52 -10.27 3.81
C VAL A 61 6.79 -9.03 4.32
N GLU A 62 5.62 -9.23 4.93
CA GLU A 62 4.65 -8.17 5.25
C GLU A 62 5.14 -7.26 6.38
N ALA A 63 5.91 -7.80 7.30
CA ALA A 63 6.56 -7.07 8.38
C ALA A 63 7.93 -7.68 8.67
N VAL A 64 8.90 -6.86 9.05
CA VAL A 64 10.24 -7.29 9.48
C VAL A 64 10.66 -6.44 10.67
N LYS A 65 11.13 -7.06 11.75
CA LYS A 65 11.70 -6.36 12.90
C LYS A 65 13.05 -5.75 12.54
N ILE A 66 13.24 -4.48 12.83
CA ILE A 66 14.46 -3.73 12.53
C ILE A 66 15.43 -3.86 13.70
N ILE A 67 16.72 -4.00 13.39
CA ILE A 67 17.79 -3.98 14.38
C ILE A 67 18.18 -2.52 14.63
N THR A 68 17.76 -1.97 15.77
CA THR A 68 18.06 -0.59 16.18
C THR A 68 19.26 -0.50 17.13
N GLY A 69 19.67 -1.62 17.75
CA GLY A 69 20.65 -1.63 18.84
C GLY A 69 20.09 -1.14 20.18
N SER A 70 18.78 -0.93 20.27
CA SER A 70 18.06 -0.60 21.50
C SER A 70 17.02 -1.68 21.87
N ASP A 71 16.37 -1.50 23.00
CA ASP A 71 15.22 -2.29 23.47
C ASP A 71 13.91 -1.98 22.72
N LEU A 72 13.89 -0.91 21.90
CA LEU A 72 12.73 -0.52 21.11
C LEU A 72 12.37 -1.59 20.07
N GLN A 73 11.11 -2.00 20.06
CA GLN A 73 10.61 -2.95 19.08
C GLN A 73 10.05 -2.21 17.86
N VAL A 74 10.91 -1.94 16.89
CA VAL A 74 10.54 -1.25 15.64
C VAL A 74 10.42 -2.24 14.50
N TYR A 75 9.34 -2.14 13.74
CA TYR A 75 9.04 -3.00 12.59
C TYR A 75 8.89 -2.18 11.33
N SER A 76 9.49 -2.66 10.23
CA SER A 76 9.21 -2.20 8.89
C SER A 76 8.03 -2.99 8.34
N VAL A 77 6.88 -2.34 8.19
CA VAL A 77 5.62 -2.98 7.78
C VAL A 77 5.21 -2.48 6.40
N ARG A 78 4.71 -3.38 5.57
CA ARG A 78 4.18 -3.04 4.26
C ARG A 78 2.87 -2.26 4.41
N GLN A 79 2.77 -1.10 3.77
CA GLN A 79 1.61 -0.22 3.93
C GLN A 79 0.35 -0.78 3.28
N ARG A 80 0.51 -1.56 2.20
CA ARG A 80 -0.58 -2.13 1.41
C ARG A 80 -0.21 -3.54 1.00
N ASP A 81 -1.19 -4.43 1.01
CA ASP A 81 -1.02 -5.82 0.54
C ASP A 81 -0.63 -5.88 -0.95
N ARG A 82 -0.87 -4.80 -1.71
CA ARG A 82 -0.67 -4.76 -3.17
C ARG A 82 -0.19 -3.39 -3.67
N GLY A 83 0.56 -3.40 -4.76
CA GLY A 83 1.17 -2.21 -5.37
C GLY A 83 2.68 -2.15 -5.09
N PRO A 84 3.33 -0.99 -5.35
CA PRO A 84 4.72 -0.77 -5.00
C PRO A 84 5.00 -1.12 -3.52
N ASP A 85 6.21 -1.59 -3.21
CA ASP A 85 6.59 -1.96 -1.84
C ASP A 85 6.85 -0.73 -0.97
N TYR A 86 5.79 0.04 -0.73
CA TYR A 86 5.81 1.13 0.25
C TYR A 86 5.76 0.53 1.64
N ARG A 87 6.75 0.88 2.44
CA ARG A 87 6.86 0.47 3.84
C ARG A 87 6.69 1.67 4.77
N CYS A 88 6.28 1.39 5.98
CA CYS A 88 6.18 2.33 7.09
C CYS A 88 6.80 1.69 8.33
N PHE A 89 6.92 2.48 9.40
CA PHE A 89 7.35 1.97 10.68
C PHE A 89 6.17 1.76 11.63
N VAL A 90 6.26 0.71 12.42
CA VAL A 90 5.41 0.47 13.58
C VAL A 90 6.35 0.27 14.78
N GLU A 91 6.07 0.96 15.86
CA GLU A 91 6.74 0.76 17.14
C GLU A 91 5.79 0.04 18.08
N LEU A 92 6.24 -1.07 18.67
CA LEU A 92 5.51 -1.78 19.71
C LEU A 92 6.14 -1.43 21.06
N GLY A 93 5.37 -0.76 21.91
CA GLY A 93 5.71 -0.52 23.30
C GLY A 93 5.17 -1.62 24.19
N VAL A 94 5.98 -2.09 25.13
CA VAL A 94 5.53 -2.91 26.25
C VAL A 94 5.44 -1.98 27.46
N SER A 95 4.23 -1.60 27.85
CA SER A 95 4.02 -0.84 29.08
C SER A 95 3.55 -1.81 30.16
N GLU A 96 4.40 -2.03 31.16
CA GLU A 96 4.00 -2.77 32.36
C GLU A 96 3.28 -1.81 33.31
N THR A 97 2.00 -2.08 33.57
CA THR A 97 1.24 -1.42 34.63
C THR A 97 1.04 -2.38 35.78
N THR A 98 1.62 -2.02 36.92
CA THR A 98 1.38 -2.68 38.20
C THR A 98 0.09 -2.17 38.80
N ILE A 99 -0.89 -3.06 38.92
CA ILE A 99 -2.16 -2.81 39.58
C ILE A 99 -2.06 -3.42 40.98
N GLN A 100 -2.01 -2.57 42.01
CA GLN A 100 -2.12 -3.03 43.39
C GLN A 100 -3.58 -3.34 43.69
N THR A 101 -3.87 -4.60 43.97
CA THR A 101 -5.19 -5.08 44.42
C THR A 101 -5.11 -5.52 45.89
N VAL A 102 -6.24 -5.63 46.55
CA VAL A 102 -6.35 -6.11 47.95
C VAL A 102 -5.76 -7.52 48.15
N ASP A 103 -5.68 -8.33 47.09
CA ASP A 103 -5.15 -9.71 47.11
C ASP A 103 -3.72 -9.82 46.57
N GLY A 104 -3.07 -8.71 46.20
CA GLY A 104 -1.69 -8.70 45.69
C GLY A 104 -1.44 -7.75 44.53
N THR A 105 -0.22 -7.79 44.00
CA THR A 105 0.20 -6.97 42.86
C THR A 105 0.01 -7.72 41.54
N ILE A 106 -0.85 -7.21 40.65
CA ILE A 106 -1.05 -7.75 39.30
C ILE A 106 -0.21 -6.91 38.32
N ILE A 107 0.77 -7.54 37.64
CA ILE A 107 1.51 -6.90 36.56
C ILE A 107 0.73 -7.12 35.26
N THR A 108 0.14 -6.06 34.71
CA THR A 108 -0.52 -6.13 33.40
C THR A 108 0.42 -5.57 32.35
N GLN A 109 0.79 -6.38 31.36
CA GLN A 109 1.50 -5.88 30.18
C GLN A 109 0.50 -5.32 29.17
N LEU A 110 0.46 -3.99 29.05
CA LEU A 110 -0.24 -3.32 27.95
C LEU A 110 0.71 -3.20 26.76
N SER A 111 0.42 -3.97 25.71
CA SER A 111 1.00 -3.74 24.39
C SER A 111 0.37 -2.49 23.80
N SER A 112 1.12 -1.39 23.73
CA SER A 112 0.74 -0.20 22.96
C SER A 112 1.44 -0.24 21.60
N GLY A 113 0.71 0.01 20.53
CA GLY A 113 1.29 0.01 19.18
C GLY A 113 1.17 1.39 18.55
N ARG A 114 2.28 1.97 18.10
CA ARG A 114 2.28 3.23 17.36
C ARG A 114 2.58 2.98 15.88
N CYS A 115 1.61 3.32 15.03
CA CYS A 115 1.75 3.19 13.58
C CYS A 115 2.09 4.55 12.95
N TYR A 116 3.19 4.63 12.21
CA TYR A 116 3.63 5.88 11.55
C TYR A 116 3.06 6.07 10.13
N VAL A 117 2.07 5.28 9.73
CA VAL A 117 1.34 5.52 8.49
C VAL A 117 0.50 6.81 8.65
N PRO A 118 0.61 7.80 7.75
CA PRO A 118 -0.11 9.07 7.89
C PRO A 118 -1.62 8.94 8.08
N SER A 119 -2.26 7.96 7.43
CA SER A 119 -3.70 7.70 7.62
C SER A 119 -4.03 7.13 9.00
N CYS A 120 -3.14 6.30 9.56
CA CYS A 120 -3.31 5.73 10.90
C CYS A 120 -3.11 6.80 11.98
N LEU A 121 -2.08 7.66 11.83
CA LEU A 121 -1.87 8.81 12.72
C LEU A 121 -3.05 9.78 12.72
N LYS A 122 -3.64 10.06 11.55
CA LYS A 122 -4.84 10.91 11.48
C LYS A 122 -6.04 10.27 12.18
N ALA A 123 -6.27 8.97 11.97
CA ALA A 123 -7.35 8.24 12.63
C ALA A 123 -7.18 8.25 14.17
N ALA A 124 -5.94 8.07 14.64
CA ALA A 124 -5.57 8.14 16.03
C ALA A 124 -5.92 9.47 16.70
N THR A 125 -5.55 10.58 16.07
CA THR A 125 -5.86 11.93 16.57
C THR A 125 -7.36 12.23 16.62
N GLN A 126 -8.18 11.43 15.93
CA GLN A 126 -9.65 11.51 15.94
C GLN A 126 -10.29 10.57 16.97
N GLY A 127 -9.50 9.95 17.85
CA GLY A 127 -9.99 9.04 18.88
C GLY A 127 -10.32 7.63 18.38
N VAL A 128 -9.97 7.30 17.13
CA VAL A 128 -10.07 5.92 16.63
C VAL A 128 -8.92 5.12 17.23
N VAL A 129 -9.26 4.04 17.94
CA VAL A 129 -8.34 3.21 18.72
C VAL A 129 -7.04 2.90 17.95
N GLU A 130 -5.92 3.50 18.40
CA GLU A 130 -4.58 3.37 17.82
C GLU A 130 -4.12 1.91 17.70
N ASN A 131 -4.58 1.04 18.60
CA ASN A 131 -4.06 -0.32 18.77
C ASN A 131 -4.62 -1.39 17.80
N GLN A 132 -5.37 -1.04 16.76
CA GLN A 132 -6.03 -2.05 15.91
C GLN A 132 -5.87 -1.88 14.40
N CYS A 133 -4.96 -1.01 13.94
CA CYS A 133 -4.68 -0.97 12.50
C CYS A 133 -4.04 -2.29 12.03
N GLN A 134 -4.27 -2.65 10.75
CA GLN A 134 -3.67 -3.84 10.15
C GLN A 134 -2.14 -3.83 10.29
N HIS A 135 -1.49 -2.66 10.25
CA HIS A 135 -0.03 -2.56 10.36
C HIS A 135 0.50 -3.00 11.74
N ILE A 136 -0.22 -2.66 12.82
CA ILE A 136 0.14 -3.12 14.17
C ILE A 136 -0.07 -4.63 14.27
N LYS A 137 -1.16 -5.18 13.71
CA LYS A 137 -1.39 -6.63 13.67
C LYS A 137 -0.26 -7.37 12.94
N LEU A 138 0.21 -6.81 11.82
CA LEU A 138 1.34 -7.37 11.08
C LEU A 138 2.64 -7.32 11.89
N ALA A 139 2.90 -6.22 12.61
CA ALA A 139 4.06 -6.09 13.48
C ALA A 139 4.02 -7.08 14.65
N VAL A 140 2.87 -7.21 15.34
CA VAL A 140 2.68 -8.14 16.46
C VAL A 140 2.89 -9.59 16.04
N ASN A 141 2.44 -9.96 14.84
CA ASN A 141 2.59 -11.32 14.32
C ASN A 141 3.92 -11.56 13.59
N CYS A 142 4.82 -10.57 13.54
CA CYS A 142 6.06 -10.65 12.79
C CYS A 142 7.11 -11.47 13.53
N GLN A 143 7.58 -12.56 12.89
CA GLN A 143 8.70 -13.37 13.36
C GLN A 143 9.99 -13.15 12.56
N ALA A 144 9.93 -12.36 11.48
CA ALA A 144 11.09 -12.08 10.65
C ALA A 144 11.91 -10.92 11.22
N GLU A 145 13.24 -11.06 11.20
CA GLU A 145 14.18 -9.99 11.57
C GLU A 145 14.95 -9.47 10.35
N ALA A 146 15.35 -8.21 10.41
CA ALA A 146 16.09 -7.55 9.35
C ALA A 146 17.52 -8.07 9.27
N THR A 147 18.03 -8.19 8.05
CA THR A 147 19.44 -8.53 7.81
C THR A 147 20.23 -7.25 7.54
N PRO A 148 21.23 -6.92 8.38
CA PRO A 148 22.05 -5.75 8.17
C PRO A 148 22.93 -5.95 6.94
N LEU A 149 22.94 -4.96 6.05
CA LEU A 149 23.82 -4.95 4.89
C LEU A 149 25.07 -4.14 5.20
N THR A 150 26.24 -4.72 4.98
CA THR A 150 27.50 -4.02 5.15
C THR A 150 27.71 -3.04 4.00
N LEU A 151 27.93 -1.76 4.35
CA LEU A 151 28.31 -0.73 3.39
C LEU A 151 29.83 -0.63 3.34
N LYS A 152 30.41 -0.66 2.14
CA LYS A 152 31.83 -0.38 1.95
C LYS A 152 32.07 1.11 2.18
N SER A 153 33.09 1.46 2.95
CA SER A 153 33.49 2.85 3.20
C SER A 153 33.75 3.63 1.90
N SER A 154 34.28 2.96 0.87
CA SER A 154 34.50 3.54 -0.45
C SER A 154 33.21 4.04 -1.13
N VAL A 155 32.05 3.47 -0.82
CA VAL A 155 30.76 3.89 -1.36
C VAL A 155 30.23 5.11 -0.60
N LEU A 156 30.44 5.16 0.72
CA LEU A 156 30.02 6.29 1.56
C LEU A 156 30.83 7.55 1.27
N ASN A 157 32.11 7.41 0.95
CA ASN A 157 33.02 8.53 0.67
C ASN A 157 32.96 9.03 -0.78
N ALA A 158 32.15 8.41 -1.64
CA ALA A 158 32.00 8.80 -3.05
C ALA A 158 30.77 9.70 -3.31
N MET A 159 30.06 10.09 -2.25
CA MET A 159 28.99 11.09 -2.24
C MET A 159 29.52 12.44 -1.76
#